data_AF-A0A4Q1BPB2-F1
#
_entry.id   AF-A0A4Q1BPB2-F1
#
_cell.length_a   1.000
_cell.length_b   1.000
_cell.length_c   1.000
_cell.angle_alpha   90.00
_cell.angle_beta   90.00
_cell.angle_gamma   90.00
#
_symmetry.space_group_name_H-M   'P 1'
#
loop_
_entity.id
_entity.type
_entity.pdbx_description
1 polymer ?
#
loop_
_entity_poly.entity_id
_entity_poly.type
_entity_poly.pdbx_seq_one_letter_code
_entity_poly.pdbx_strand_id
1 'polypeptide(L)'
;MNGPAKSGGGHGRMHAFGWKGSFAGGVTRFDQYAPRPGREDEWKGLTDGKITQVARHLVNRFGMLYRHGLQEVEGHAAKEGIPRFDAAHVDLDIGEPDNLPSGANSLTVTCDGFSNIHHRDRDTSPWAFGIFWSGKSKGGRFTGEVSDVSEEISGGEFWWAEYGVAVGAAPDHVYAEVAWRAPRDYHGTLACNLRDGLTWKTATMNRWACSMQITKRLEDKIKATKALGGYKPGHVATRL
;
A
#
# COMPACT_ATOMS: atom_id res chain seq x y z
N MET A 1 8.58 -0.05 9.79
CA MET A 1 9.26 -0.89 8.76
C MET A 1 8.70 -2.27 8.93
N ASN A 2 7.77 -2.65 8.06
CA ASN A 2 7.23 -4.01 7.97
C ASN A 2 8.45 -4.93 7.82
N GLY A 3 8.45 -6.05 8.54
CA GLY A 3 9.62 -6.92 8.61
C GLY A 3 10.13 -7.26 7.19
N PRO A 4 11.44 -7.49 7.01
CA PRO A 4 11.94 -7.96 5.73
C PRO A 4 11.13 -9.19 5.34
N ALA A 5 10.73 -9.28 4.07
CA ALA A 5 10.34 -10.54 3.47
C ALA A 5 11.52 -11.48 3.70
N LYS A 6 11.46 -12.33 4.74
CA LYS A 6 12.47 -13.34 4.94
C LYS A 6 12.30 -14.28 3.76
N SER A 7 13.36 -14.34 2.96
CA SER A 7 13.54 -15.20 1.79
C SER A 7 13.52 -16.67 2.18
N GLY A 8 12.39 -17.15 2.70
CA GLY A 8 12.06 -18.56 2.76
C GLY A 8 11.47 -18.95 1.41
N GLY A 9 12.33 -19.13 0.40
CA GLY A 9 12.00 -19.75 -0.89
C GLY A 9 11.01 -19.01 -1.83
N GLY A 10 10.25 -18.02 -1.36
CA GLY A 10 9.21 -17.36 -2.15
C GLY A 10 9.72 -16.18 -2.99
N HIS A 11 9.53 -16.24 -4.31
CA HIS A 11 9.80 -15.14 -5.27
C HIS A 11 8.82 -13.95 -5.18
N GLY A 12 8.18 -13.75 -4.03
CA GLY A 12 7.20 -12.70 -3.82
C GLY A 12 7.76 -11.30 -4.00
N ARG A 13 6.95 -10.39 -4.53
CA ARG A 13 7.33 -8.99 -4.69
C ARG A 13 6.42 -8.09 -3.86
N MET A 14 7.01 -7.04 -3.31
CA MET A 14 6.31 -5.92 -2.71
C MET A 14 6.82 -4.63 -3.34
N HIS A 15 5.88 -3.84 -3.84
CA HIS A 15 6.09 -2.52 -4.37
C HIS A 15 5.43 -1.50 -3.44
N ALA A 16 5.99 -0.31 -3.36
CA ALA A 16 5.45 0.74 -2.52
C ALA A 16 5.40 2.06 -3.30
N PHE A 17 4.36 2.84 -3.02
CA PHE A 17 4.12 4.16 -3.57
C PHE A 17 3.79 5.13 -2.44
N GLY A 18 4.30 6.36 -2.54
CA GLY A 18 4.06 7.42 -1.58
C GLY A 18 5.29 8.29 -1.36
N TRP A 19 5.35 8.93 -0.21
CA TRP A 19 6.42 9.85 0.14
C TRP A 19 7.75 9.12 0.37
N LYS A 20 8.84 9.63 -0.20
CA LYS A 20 10.20 9.09 -0.02
C LYS A 20 10.56 8.99 1.47
N GLY A 21 10.04 9.92 2.27
CA GLY A 21 10.18 9.93 3.73
C GLY A 21 9.66 8.68 4.43
N SER A 22 8.64 8.01 3.86
CA SER A 22 8.05 6.77 4.37
C SER A 22 9.00 5.56 4.24
N PHE A 23 9.88 5.57 3.23
CA PHE A 23 10.64 4.38 2.84
C PHE A 23 12.15 4.52 3.03
N ALA A 24 12.74 5.70 2.78
CA ALA A 24 14.18 5.90 2.76
C ALA A 24 14.74 6.52 4.05
N GLY A 25 15.90 6.00 4.48
CA GLY A 25 16.72 6.59 5.55
C GLY A 25 17.51 7.80 5.09
N GLY A 26 17.77 8.75 6.00
CA GLY A 26 18.60 9.92 5.71
C GLY A 26 17.96 11.00 4.81
N VAL A 27 16.74 10.80 4.33
CA VAL A 27 16.03 11.80 3.52
C VAL A 27 15.45 12.89 4.40
N THR A 28 15.90 14.13 4.15
CA THR A 28 15.52 15.36 4.87
C THR A 28 14.40 16.16 4.21
N ARG A 29 13.97 15.79 2.99
CA ARG A 29 12.93 16.47 2.22
C ARG A 29 11.64 15.67 2.13
N PHE A 30 10.52 16.39 2.05
CA PHE A 30 9.17 15.85 1.83
C PHE A 30 8.89 15.72 0.33
N ASP A 31 9.56 14.76 -0.31
CA ASP A 31 9.43 14.53 -1.75
C ASP A 31 8.92 13.11 -2.03
N GLN A 32 8.36 12.88 -3.21
CA GLN A 32 8.15 11.53 -3.74
C GLN A 32 9.38 11.06 -4.54
N TYR A 33 9.37 9.80 -4.97
CA TYR A 33 10.41 9.28 -5.85
C TYR A 33 10.29 9.88 -7.26
N ALA A 34 11.44 10.15 -7.88
CA ALA A 34 11.52 10.46 -9.31
C ALA A 34 11.56 9.15 -10.13
N PRO A 35 11.09 9.16 -11.39
CA PRO A 35 11.28 8.03 -12.28
C PRO A 35 12.76 7.68 -12.44
N ARG A 36 13.02 6.40 -12.73
CA ARG A 36 14.33 6.00 -13.22
C ARG A 36 14.52 6.56 -14.64
N PRO A 37 15.77 6.90 -15.05
CA PRO A 37 16.05 7.29 -16.43
C PRO A 37 15.48 6.28 -17.44
N GLY A 38 14.76 6.77 -18.45
CA GLY A 38 14.11 5.96 -19.49
C GLY A 38 12.78 5.32 -19.08
N ARG A 39 12.18 5.76 -17.96
CA ARG A 39 10.87 5.30 -17.46
C ARG A 39 9.93 6.47 -17.17
N GLU A 40 10.23 7.65 -17.70
CA GLU A 40 9.51 8.90 -17.47
C GLU A 40 8.07 8.80 -17.96
N ASP A 41 7.84 8.25 -19.16
CA ASP A 41 6.49 8.10 -19.71
C ASP A 41 5.64 7.10 -18.93
N GLU A 42 6.24 6.00 -18.47
CA GLU A 42 5.53 5.03 -17.61
C GLU A 42 5.16 5.64 -16.27
N TRP A 43 6.08 6.40 -15.68
CA TRP A 43 5.84 7.11 -14.44
C TRP A 43 4.74 8.16 -14.60
N LYS A 44 4.84 8.98 -15.64
CA LYS A 44 3.82 9.96 -16.01
C LYS A 44 2.47 9.28 -16.21
N GLY A 45 2.42 8.17 -16.94
CA GLY A 45 1.18 7.40 -17.13
C GLY A 45 0.60 6.77 -15.86
N LEU A 46 1.37 6.65 -14.77
CA LEU A 46 0.92 6.25 -13.43
C LEU A 46 0.49 7.45 -12.58
N THR A 47 1.24 8.55 -12.63
CA THR A 47 1.04 9.74 -11.81
C THR A 47 0.03 10.72 -12.40
N ASP A 48 -0.26 10.65 -13.69
CA ASP A 48 -1.28 11.45 -14.38
C ASP A 48 -2.69 10.93 -14.02
N GLY A 49 -3.11 11.22 -12.79
CA GLY A 49 -4.46 10.99 -12.28
C GLY A 49 -4.81 9.55 -11.88
N LYS A 50 -4.13 8.52 -12.42
CA LYS A 50 -4.45 7.11 -12.07
C LYS A 50 -4.21 6.82 -10.60
N ILE A 51 -3.10 7.31 -10.03
CA ILE A 51 -2.83 7.12 -8.61
C ILE A 51 -3.86 7.80 -7.71
N THR A 52 -4.37 8.95 -8.12
CA THR A 52 -5.45 9.67 -7.43
C THR A 52 -6.77 8.90 -7.51
N GLN A 53 -7.04 8.23 -8.65
CA GLN A 53 -8.19 7.32 -8.78
C GLN A 53 -8.04 6.09 -7.86
N VAL A 54 -6.84 5.50 -7.77
CA VAL A 54 -6.56 4.40 -6.83
C VAL A 54 -6.80 4.84 -5.39
N ALA A 55 -6.30 6.01 -4.99
CA ALA A 55 -6.52 6.54 -3.65
C ALA A 55 -8.01 6.74 -3.34
N ARG A 56 -8.77 7.37 -4.25
CA ARG A 56 -10.22 7.53 -4.11
C ARG A 56 -10.94 6.19 -3.98
N HIS A 57 -10.57 5.21 -4.81
CA HIS A 57 -11.15 3.88 -4.74
C HIS A 57 -10.90 3.24 -3.37
N LEU A 58 -9.65 3.19 -2.91
CA LEU A 58 -9.30 2.59 -1.62
C LEU A 58 -9.96 3.30 -0.42
N VAL A 59 -10.00 4.63 -0.43
CA VAL A 59 -10.69 5.41 0.62
C VAL A 59 -12.19 5.12 0.63
N ASN A 60 -12.83 5.10 -0.54
CA ASN A 60 -14.25 4.78 -0.64
C ASN A 60 -14.55 3.37 -0.13
N ARG A 61 -13.75 2.37 -0.55
CA ARG A 61 -13.91 0.98 -0.12
C ARG A 61 -13.68 0.83 1.38
N PHE A 62 -12.65 1.48 1.93
CA PHE A 62 -12.41 1.48 3.38
C PHE A 62 -13.58 2.12 4.14
N GLY A 63 -14.11 3.25 3.67
CA GLY A 63 -15.26 3.91 4.27
C GLY A 63 -16.54 3.07 4.21
N MET A 64 -16.74 2.33 3.12
CA MET A 64 -17.86 1.39 2.98
C MET A 64 -17.74 0.19 3.91
N LEU A 65 -16.53 -0.39 4.03
CA LEU A 65 -16.27 -1.54 4.90
C LEU A 65 -16.34 -1.14 6.38
N TYR A 66 -15.65 -0.06 6.75
CA TYR A 66 -15.50 0.37 8.13
C TYR A 66 -15.22 1.87 8.27
N ARG A 67 -16.29 2.66 8.16
CA ARG A 67 -16.26 4.13 8.23
C ARG A 67 -15.53 4.70 9.45
N HIS A 68 -15.72 4.10 10.63
CA HIS A 68 -15.08 4.59 11.85
C HIS A 68 -13.55 4.44 11.81
N GLY A 69 -13.04 3.31 11.29
CA GLY A 69 -11.61 3.10 11.13
C GLY A 69 -10.97 4.10 10.15
N LEU A 70 -11.67 4.41 9.05
CA LEU A 70 -11.24 5.46 8.12
C LEU A 70 -11.15 6.82 8.82
N GLN A 71 -12.18 7.20 9.59
CA GLN A 71 -12.20 8.47 10.33
C GLN A 71 -11.06 8.59 11.34
N GLU A 72 -10.70 7.51 12.04
CA GLU A 72 -9.54 7.51 12.93
C GLU A 72 -8.22 7.72 12.16
N VAL A 73 -8.07 7.09 11.00
CA VAL A 73 -6.87 7.26 10.15
C VAL A 73 -6.78 8.69 9.62
N GLU A 74 -7.87 9.25 9.08
CA GLU A 74 -7.92 10.62 8.57
C GLU A 74 -7.72 11.65 9.68
N GLY A 75 -8.33 11.45 10.84
CA GLY A 75 -8.17 12.32 12.01
C GLY A 75 -6.75 12.30 12.56
N HIS A 76 -6.11 11.13 12.65
CA HIS A 76 -4.70 11.01 13.02
C HIS A 76 -3.80 11.72 12.00
N ALA A 77 -4.03 11.49 10.70
CA ALA A 77 -3.25 12.14 9.65
C ALA A 77 -3.40 13.67 9.69
N ALA A 78 -4.62 14.20 9.83
CA ALA A 78 -4.87 15.62 9.90
C ALA A 78 -4.18 16.26 11.12
N LYS A 79 -4.33 15.66 12.30
CA LYS A 79 -3.67 16.11 13.54
C LYS A 79 -2.15 16.20 13.38
N GLU A 80 -1.56 15.19 12.77
CA GLU A 80 -0.11 15.09 12.63
C GLU A 80 0.42 15.80 11.36
N GLY A 81 -0.44 16.32 10.49
CA GLY A 81 -0.06 16.95 9.22
C GLY A 81 0.50 15.96 8.20
N ILE A 82 -0.09 14.76 8.11
CA ILE A 82 0.40 13.67 7.27
C ILE A 82 -0.36 13.69 5.93
N PRO A 83 0.33 14.02 4.81
CA PRO A 83 -0.31 13.99 3.51
C PRO A 83 -0.54 12.55 3.03
N ARG A 84 -1.65 12.32 2.33
CA ARG A 84 -1.94 11.05 1.68
C ARG A 84 -0.91 10.73 0.58
N PHE A 85 -0.73 9.46 0.27
CA PHE A 85 0.33 9.00 -0.65
C PHE A 85 0.26 9.60 -2.07
N ASP A 86 -0.92 9.99 -2.54
CA ASP A 86 -1.21 10.55 -3.86
C ASP A 86 -1.27 12.09 -3.88
N ALA A 87 -1.08 12.76 -2.73
CA ALA A 87 -1.40 14.18 -2.61
C ALA A 87 -0.60 15.10 -3.54
N ALA A 88 0.61 14.70 -3.98
CA ALA A 88 1.41 15.43 -4.98
C ALA A 88 0.83 15.37 -6.41
N HIS A 89 -0.19 14.55 -6.65
CA HIS A 89 -0.86 14.35 -7.95
C HIS A 89 -2.34 14.73 -7.92
N VAL A 90 -2.71 15.52 -6.91
CA VAL A 90 -4.02 16.17 -6.87
C VAL A 90 -3.89 17.44 -7.70
N ASP A 91 -4.72 17.56 -8.75
CA ASP A 91 -4.90 18.82 -9.46
C ASP A 91 -5.49 19.84 -8.48
N LEU A 92 -4.64 20.65 -7.89
CA LEU A 92 -5.03 21.77 -7.04
C LEU A 92 -5.31 22.98 -7.94
N ASP A 93 -6.52 23.06 -8.47
CA ASP A 93 -7.03 24.31 -9.06
C ASP A 93 -7.31 25.40 -7.98
N ILE A 94 -6.97 25.16 -6.72
CA ILE A 94 -7.33 26.01 -5.59
C ILE A 94 -6.16 26.11 -4.58
N GLY A 95 -5.22 27.01 -4.89
CA GLY A 95 -4.69 28.07 -4.02
C GLY A 95 -4.19 27.84 -2.58
N GLU A 96 -4.36 26.69 -1.93
CA GLU A 96 -4.04 26.55 -0.49
C GLU A 96 -3.24 25.26 -0.20
N PRO A 97 -1.93 25.37 0.10
CA PRO A 97 -1.07 24.26 0.56
C PRO A 97 -1.62 23.49 1.78
N ASP A 98 -2.53 24.11 2.52
CA ASP A 98 -3.19 23.56 3.71
C ASP A 98 -4.36 22.59 3.38
N ASN A 99 -4.76 22.45 2.11
CA ASN A 99 -5.87 21.59 1.66
C ASN A 99 -5.45 20.24 1.05
N LEU A 100 -4.21 19.79 1.28
CA LEU A 100 -3.80 18.46 0.82
C LEU A 100 -4.64 17.37 1.51
N PRO A 101 -5.10 16.33 0.77
CA PRO A 101 -5.82 15.24 1.39
C PRO A 101 -4.93 14.58 2.45
N SER A 102 -5.45 14.49 3.66
CA SER A 102 -4.80 13.80 4.77
C SER A 102 -5.24 12.33 4.80
N GLY A 103 -4.34 11.43 5.13
CA GLY A 103 -4.65 10.00 5.26
C GLY A 103 -3.42 9.11 5.21
N ALA A 104 -3.60 7.88 4.77
CA ALA A 104 -2.51 6.92 4.58
C ALA A 104 -1.41 7.49 3.66
N ASN A 105 -0.17 7.52 4.13
CA ASN A 105 0.97 8.09 3.43
C ASN A 105 1.79 7.07 2.62
N SER A 106 1.35 5.81 2.64
CA SER A 106 1.95 4.69 1.95
C SER A 106 0.86 3.82 1.34
N LEU A 107 1.05 3.47 0.08
CA LEU A 107 0.37 2.39 -0.63
C LEU A 107 1.41 1.28 -0.89
N THR A 108 1.11 0.06 -0.49
CA THR A 108 1.89 -1.13 -0.87
C THR A 108 1.08 -2.01 -1.79
N VAL A 109 1.75 -2.64 -2.75
CA VAL A 109 1.17 -3.65 -3.66
C VAL A 109 2.05 -4.89 -3.59
N THR A 110 1.48 -6.04 -3.29
CA THR A 110 2.17 -7.31 -3.23
C THR A 110 1.69 -8.23 -4.33
N CYS A 111 2.58 -9.12 -4.79
CA CYS A 111 2.26 -10.10 -5.81
C CYS A 111 3.18 -11.29 -5.82
N ASP A 112 2.87 -12.25 -6.70
CA ASP A 112 3.56 -13.52 -6.82
C ASP A 112 3.45 -14.29 -5.48
N GLY A 113 4.50 -15.00 -5.09
CA GLY A 113 4.56 -15.74 -3.83
C GLY A 113 4.82 -14.86 -2.60
N PHE A 114 4.31 -13.62 -2.58
CA PHE A 114 4.53 -12.73 -1.44
C PHE A 114 3.96 -13.36 -0.18
N SER A 115 4.83 -13.49 0.81
CA SER A 115 4.53 -13.96 2.15
C SER A 115 5.40 -13.19 3.12
N ASN A 116 4.93 -13.08 4.35
CA ASN A 116 5.72 -12.48 5.41
C ASN A 116 5.46 -13.19 6.73
N ILE A 117 6.46 -13.13 7.60
CA ILE A 117 6.32 -13.68 8.95
C ILE A 117 5.21 -12.94 9.67
N HIS A 118 4.56 -13.64 10.59
CA HIS A 118 3.56 -13.06 11.46
C HIS A 118 4.17 -11.95 12.33
N HIS A 119 3.58 -10.75 12.30
CA HIS A 119 4.12 -9.55 12.96
C HIS A 119 3.02 -8.55 13.33
N ARG A 120 3.42 -7.51 14.05
CA ARG A 120 2.68 -6.27 14.23
C ARG A 120 3.47 -5.16 13.56
N ASP A 121 2.79 -4.29 12.85
CA ASP A 121 3.47 -3.19 12.19
C ASP A 121 3.96 -2.17 13.20
N ARG A 122 5.17 -1.66 12.97
CA ARG A 122 5.76 -0.57 13.78
C ARG A 122 5.43 0.79 13.18
N ASP A 123 4.18 0.93 12.76
CA ASP A 123 3.63 2.10 12.11
C ASP A 123 2.64 2.82 13.04
N THR A 124 2.19 4.01 12.65
CA THR A 124 1.34 4.87 13.50
C THR A 124 -0.12 4.89 13.07
N SER A 125 -0.44 4.21 11.97
CA SER A 125 -1.81 4.02 11.49
C SER A 125 -2.68 3.38 12.58
N PRO A 126 -3.78 4.02 13.02
CA PRO A 126 -4.74 3.39 13.92
C PRO A 126 -5.34 2.12 13.31
N TRP A 127 -5.60 2.18 12.00
CA TRP A 127 -6.05 1.08 11.16
C TRP A 127 -5.25 1.06 9.87
N ALA A 128 -5.05 -0.14 9.33
CA ALA A 128 -4.68 -0.37 7.94
C ALA A 128 -5.89 -0.93 7.19
N PHE A 129 -5.90 -0.71 5.88
CA PHE A 129 -6.91 -1.25 4.99
C PHE A 129 -6.20 -1.93 3.81
N GLY A 130 -6.71 -3.08 3.40
CA GLY A 130 -6.17 -3.83 2.28
C GLY A 130 -7.23 -4.54 1.47
N ILE A 131 -6.93 -4.69 0.19
CA ILE A 131 -7.73 -5.42 -0.79
C ILE A 131 -6.88 -6.59 -1.29
N PHE A 132 -7.45 -7.78 -1.34
CA PHE A 132 -6.80 -9.03 -1.75
C PHE A 132 -7.60 -9.67 -2.87
N TRP A 133 -6.92 -10.08 -3.94
CA TRP A 133 -7.56 -10.76 -5.06
C TRP A 133 -6.61 -11.71 -5.77
N SER A 134 -7.20 -12.67 -6.47
CA SER A 134 -6.54 -13.41 -7.54
C SER A 134 -7.00 -12.90 -8.89
N GLY A 135 -6.22 -13.19 -9.92
CA GLY A 135 -6.64 -12.89 -11.27
C GLY A 135 -5.65 -13.35 -12.31
N LYS A 136 -6.09 -13.25 -13.57
CA LYS A 136 -5.32 -13.77 -14.69
C LYS A 136 -4.02 -13.00 -14.86
N SER A 137 -2.97 -13.78 -15.08
CA SER A 137 -1.60 -13.33 -15.26
C SER A 137 -1.11 -13.71 -16.65
N LYS A 138 -0.42 -12.78 -17.31
CA LYS A 138 0.32 -13.05 -18.54
C LYS A 138 1.73 -12.51 -18.41
N GLY A 139 2.72 -13.41 -18.43
CA GLY A 139 4.12 -13.02 -18.23
C GLY A 139 4.40 -12.41 -16.86
N GLY A 140 3.65 -12.83 -15.83
CA GLY A 140 3.76 -12.29 -14.46
C GLY A 140 3.16 -10.90 -14.26
N ARG A 141 2.24 -10.48 -15.14
CA ARG A 141 1.52 -9.21 -15.06
C ARG A 141 0.03 -9.44 -14.98
N PHE A 142 -0.63 -8.67 -14.13
CA PHE A 142 -2.09 -8.65 -14.04
C PHE A 142 -2.72 -8.19 -15.36
N THR A 143 -3.72 -8.93 -15.82
CA THR A 143 -4.42 -8.67 -17.09
C THR A 143 -5.62 -7.74 -16.94
N GLY A 144 -6.02 -7.41 -15.71
CA GLY A 144 -7.25 -6.68 -15.41
C GLY A 144 -8.43 -7.58 -15.04
N GLU A 145 -8.32 -8.89 -15.27
CA GLU A 145 -9.39 -9.84 -14.97
C GLU A 145 -9.20 -10.47 -13.58
N VAL A 146 -10.08 -10.09 -12.64
CA VAL A 146 -10.19 -10.72 -11.32
C VAL A 146 -10.94 -12.04 -11.48
N SER A 147 -10.36 -13.11 -10.94
CA SER A 147 -10.92 -14.46 -10.99
C SER A 147 -10.51 -15.21 -9.73
N ASP A 148 -11.27 -16.22 -9.35
CA ASP A 148 -11.01 -17.09 -8.20
C ASP A 148 -9.62 -17.75 -8.28
N VAL A 149 -9.10 -18.19 -7.15
CA VAL A 149 -7.80 -18.85 -7.07
C VAL A 149 -7.86 -20.14 -7.89
N SER A 150 -6.88 -20.35 -8.77
CA SER A 150 -6.75 -21.61 -9.49
C SER A 150 -5.97 -22.63 -8.67
N GLU A 151 -6.12 -23.90 -9.05
CA GLU A 151 -5.30 -25.00 -8.54
C GLU A 151 -3.78 -24.85 -8.82
N GLU A 152 -3.38 -23.83 -9.60
CA GLU A 152 -1.97 -23.48 -9.78
C GLU A 152 -1.36 -22.87 -8.52
N ILE A 153 -2.16 -22.31 -7.61
CA ILE A 153 -1.71 -21.57 -6.43
C ILE A 153 -2.28 -22.21 -5.17
N SER A 154 -1.43 -22.41 -4.17
CA SER A 154 -1.84 -22.82 -2.82
C SER A 154 -1.26 -21.87 -1.77
N GLY A 155 -2.02 -21.61 -0.71
CA GLY A 155 -1.64 -20.71 0.35
C GLY A 155 -1.69 -19.23 -0.05
N GLY A 156 -1.00 -18.36 0.70
CA GLY A 156 -0.95 -16.91 0.48
C GLY A 156 -2.06 -16.12 1.17
N GLU A 157 -2.89 -16.76 1.99
CA GLU A 157 -3.96 -16.12 2.75
C GLU A 157 -3.40 -15.04 3.68
N PHE A 158 -4.15 -13.95 3.84
CA PHE A 158 -3.90 -13.01 4.93
C PHE A 158 -4.30 -13.69 6.23
N TRP A 159 -3.36 -13.84 7.14
CA TRP A 159 -3.52 -14.60 8.37
C TRP A 159 -3.58 -13.68 9.57
N TRP A 160 -4.71 -13.70 10.25
CA TRP A 160 -4.97 -12.96 11.47
C TRP A 160 -4.97 -13.93 12.66
N ALA A 161 -3.77 -14.35 13.06
CA ALA A 161 -3.59 -15.51 13.93
C ALA A 161 -4.34 -15.43 15.27
N GLU A 162 -4.35 -14.25 15.89
CA GLU A 162 -4.96 -14.05 17.21
C GLU A 162 -6.46 -14.36 17.22
N TYR A 163 -7.10 -14.28 16.05
CA TYR A 163 -8.53 -14.53 15.89
C TYR A 163 -8.81 -15.87 15.21
N GLY A 164 -7.76 -16.62 14.83
CA GLY A 164 -7.91 -17.86 14.06
C GLY A 164 -8.54 -17.64 12.68
N VAL A 165 -8.38 -16.44 12.10
CA VAL A 165 -9.00 -16.06 10.82
C VAL A 165 -7.95 -16.05 9.71
N ALA A 166 -8.27 -16.71 8.60
CA ALA A 166 -7.53 -16.61 7.34
C ALA A 166 -8.43 -16.00 6.27
N VAL A 167 -7.93 -15.01 5.55
CA VAL A 167 -8.64 -14.37 4.43
C VAL A 167 -7.99 -14.84 3.13
N GLY A 168 -8.74 -15.67 2.41
CA GLY A 168 -8.37 -16.18 1.10
C GLY A 168 -8.58 -15.18 -0.03
N ALA A 169 -8.44 -15.66 -1.26
CA ALA A 169 -8.92 -14.93 -2.42
C ALA A 169 -10.46 -14.91 -2.42
N ALA A 170 -11.04 -13.84 -2.96
CA ALA A 170 -12.48 -13.78 -3.17
C ALA A 170 -12.85 -14.46 -4.50
N PRO A 171 -14.12 -14.86 -4.68
CA PRO A 171 -14.62 -15.44 -5.94
C PRO A 171 -14.40 -14.55 -7.18
N ASP A 172 -14.79 -15.06 -8.35
CA ASP A 172 -14.71 -14.33 -9.60
C ASP A 172 -15.31 -12.92 -9.50
N HIS A 173 -14.59 -11.94 -10.07
CA HIS A 173 -14.99 -10.53 -10.15
C HIS A 173 -15.17 -9.80 -8.81
N VAL A 174 -14.77 -10.39 -7.68
CA VAL A 174 -14.83 -9.74 -6.37
C VAL A 174 -13.46 -9.70 -5.68
N TYR A 175 -13.34 -8.80 -4.70
CA TYR A 175 -12.14 -8.66 -3.89
C TYR A 175 -12.46 -8.98 -2.43
N ALA A 176 -11.48 -9.52 -1.70
CA ALA A 176 -11.55 -9.60 -0.25
C ALA A 176 -11.00 -8.31 0.34
N GLU A 177 -11.73 -7.73 1.29
CA GLU A 177 -11.36 -6.45 1.90
C GLU A 177 -11.19 -6.64 3.40
N VAL A 178 -10.11 -6.11 3.95
CA VAL A 178 -9.77 -6.26 5.35
C VAL A 178 -9.35 -4.92 5.92
N ALA A 179 -9.93 -4.59 7.08
CA ALA A 179 -9.46 -3.52 7.94
C ALA A 179 -8.95 -4.13 9.25
N TRP A 180 -7.73 -3.80 9.65
CA TRP A 180 -7.11 -4.33 10.87
C TRP A 180 -6.31 -3.25 11.59
N ARG A 181 -6.11 -3.38 12.90
CA ARG A 181 -5.30 -2.45 13.69
C ARG A 181 -3.85 -2.86 13.58
N ALA A 182 -3.20 -2.54 12.47
CA ALA A 182 -1.84 -3.02 12.13
C ALA A 182 -0.80 -2.98 13.28
N PRO A 183 -0.79 -1.97 14.18
CA PRO A 183 0.15 -1.96 15.32
C PRO A 183 -0.25 -2.87 16.51
N ARG A 184 -1.50 -3.31 16.57
CA ARG A 184 -2.06 -4.10 17.68
C ARG A 184 -2.28 -5.55 17.29
N ASP A 185 -2.85 -5.75 16.12
CA ASP A 185 -3.31 -7.02 15.61
C ASP A 185 -2.16 -7.76 14.95
N TYR A 186 -1.85 -8.94 15.47
CA TYR A 186 -0.83 -9.80 14.91
C TYR A 186 -1.30 -10.41 13.60
N HIS A 187 -0.62 -10.07 12.50
CA HIS A 187 -1.03 -10.43 11.15
C HIS A 187 0.16 -10.82 10.25
N GLY A 188 -0.13 -11.46 9.14
CA GLY A 188 0.87 -11.82 8.14
C GLY A 188 0.23 -12.43 6.91
N THR A 189 1.07 -12.95 6.02
CA THR A 189 0.63 -13.61 4.80
C THR A 189 1.28 -14.98 4.76
N LEU A 190 0.45 -16.02 4.71
CA LEU A 190 0.92 -17.41 4.68
C LEU A 190 1.82 -17.65 3.46
N ALA A 191 2.67 -18.68 3.54
CA ALA A 191 3.48 -19.09 2.40
C ALA A 191 2.58 -19.40 1.20
N CYS A 192 3.01 -18.95 0.02
CA CYS A 192 2.26 -19.06 -1.23
C CYS A 192 3.11 -19.84 -2.23
N ASN A 193 2.59 -20.97 -2.71
CA ASN A 193 3.31 -21.90 -3.56
C ASN A 193 2.60 -22.09 -4.90
N LEU A 194 3.40 -22.26 -5.94
CA LEU A 194 2.91 -22.69 -7.25
C LEU A 194 2.92 -24.20 -7.36
N ARG A 195 2.01 -24.75 -8.16
CA ARG A 195 2.08 -26.14 -8.62
C ARG A 195 3.41 -26.43 -9.30
N ASP A 196 3.91 -27.65 -9.12
CA ASP A 196 5.17 -28.10 -9.71
C ASP A 196 5.26 -27.83 -11.23
N GLY A 197 6.45 -27.39 -11.66
CA GLY A 197 6.73 -27.04 -13.05
C GLY A 197 6.28 -25.64 -13.48
N LEU A 198 5.60 -24.88 -12.61
CA LEU A 198 5.22 -23.50 -12.88
C LEU A 198 6.20 -22.49 -12.30
N THR A 199 6.20 -21.30 -12.87
CA THR A 199 6.86 -20.10 -12.35
C THR A 199 5.85 -18.95 -12.36
N TRP A 200 6.07 -17.89 -11.58
CA TRP A 200 5.17 -16.72 -11.59
C TRP A 200 5.08 -16.01 -12.94
N LYS A 201 6.03 -16.26 -13.85
CA LYS A 201 5.98 -15.77 -15.24
C LYS A 201 5.13 -16.67 -16.16
N THR A 202 5.06 -17.97 -15.87
CA THR A 202 4.39 -18.97 -16.70
C THR A 202 3.02 -19.40 -16.17
N ALA A 203 2.73 -19.13 -14.89
CA ALA A 203 1.42 -19.32 -14.29
C ALA A 203 0.38 -18.45 -14.99
N THR A 204 -0.80 -19.02 -15.21
CA THR A 204 -1.95 -18.33 -15.83
C THR A 204 -2.69 -17.47 -14.82
N MET A 205 -2.43 -17.69 -13.54
CA MET A 205 -3.02 -16.96 -12.41
C MET A 205 -1.96 -16.38 -11.49
N ASN A 206 -2.33 -15.35 -10.75
CA ASN A 206 -1.49 -14.76 -9.71
C ASN A 206 -2.36 -14.18 -8.59
N ARG A 207 -1.77 -14.01 -7.41
CA ARG A 207 -2.36 -13.29 -6.28
C ARG A 207 -1.78 -11.90 -6.21
N TRP A 208 -2.65 -10.95 -5.91
CA TRP A 208 -2.32 -9.56 -5.73
C TRP A 208 -2.96 -9.08 -4.44
N ALA A 209 -2.27 -8.19 -3.76
CA ALA A 209 -2.90 -7.41 -2.72
C ALA A 209 -2.40 -5.98 -2.79
N CYS A 210 -3.20 -5.08 -2.25
CA CYS A 210 -2.73 -3.74 -1.94
C CYS A 210 -3.18 -3.35 -0.54
N SER A 211 -2.41 -2.51 0.12
CA SER A 211 -2.76 -1.98 1.43
C SER A 211 -2.29 -0.56 1.61
N MET A 212 -3.04 0.20 2.39
CA MET A 212 -2.73 1.58 2.73
C MET A 212 -2.62 1.76 4.24
N GLN A 213 -1.60 2.51 4.66
CA GLN A 213 -1.32 2.79 6.07
C GLN A 213 -0.53 4.10 6.27
N ILE A 214 -0.52 4.59 7.51
CA ILE A 214 0.34 5.70 7.93
C ILE A 214 1.63 5.12 8.53
N THR A 215 2.74 5.36 7.82
CA THR A 215 4.06 4.93 8.29
C THR A 215 4.56 5.83 9.41
N LYS A 216 5.13 5.20 10.46
CA LYS A 216 5.77 5.92 11.57
C LYS A 216 6.92 6.81 11.08
N ARG A 217 7.63 6.34 10.05
CA ARG A 217 8.84 6.99 9.55
C ARG A 217 8.58 8.38 9.00
N LEU A 218 7.51 8.57 8.22
CA LEU A 218 7.18 9.89 7.71
C LEU A 218 6.66 10.78 8.83
N GLU A 219 5.83 10.25 9.74
CA GLU A 219 5.32 11.00 10.88
C GLU A 219 6.45 11.54 11.77
N ASP A 220 7.42 10.69 12.14
CA ASP A 220 8.58 11.09 12.95
C ASP A 220 9.37 12.22 12.27
N LYS A 221 9.46 12.21 10.94
CA LYS A 221 10.10 13.29 10.17
C LYS A 221 9.29 14.57 10.19
N ILE A 222 7.97 14.51 10.00
CA ILE A 222 7.08 15.67 10.10
C ILE A 222 7.23 16.32 11.48
N LYS A 223 7.20 15.52 12.54
CA LYS A 223 7.39 15.98 13.92
C LYS A 223 8.76 16.64 14.13
N ALA A 224 9.83 16.02 13.63
CA ALA A 224 11.18 16.59 13.70
C ALA A 224 11.27 17.95 12.97
N THR A 225 10.69 18.06 11.77
CA THR A 225 10.70 19.33 11.02
C THR A 225 9.84 20.40 11.69
N LYS A 226 8.68 20.04 12.27
CA LYS A 226 7.84 20.95 13.08
C LYS A 226 8.62 21.50 14.28
N ALA A 227 9.36 20.64 14.99
CA ALA A 227 10.17 21.06 16.13
C ALA A 227 11.30 22.03 15.75
N LEU A 228 11.78 21.98 14.51
CA LEU A 228 12.79 22.89 13.97
C LEU A 228 12.20 24.19 13.38
N GLY A 229 10.88 24.42 13.49
CA GLY A 229 10.20 25.59 12.95
C GLY A 229 10.09 25.63 11.41
N GLY A 230 10.46 24.55 10.73
CA GLY A 230 10.58 24.51 9.26
C GLY A 230 9.44 23.81 8.53
N TYR A 231 8.43 23.31 9.24
CA TYR A 231 7.35 22.55 8.59
C TYR A 231 6.22 23.49 8.16
N LYS A 232 6.03 23.61 6.85
CA LYS A 232 4.80 24.13 6.24
C LYS A 232 4.14 22.98 5.48
N PRO A 233 2.87 22.63 5.76
CA PRO A 233 2.10 21.75 4.90
C PRO A 233 2.22 22.24 3.44
N GLY A 234 2.55 21.35 2.50
CA GLY A 234 2.56 21.68 1.08
C GLY A 234 3.84 22.28 0.48
N HIS A 235 5.00 22.22 1.14
CA HIS A 235 6.28 22.21 0.40
C HIS A 235 6.46 20.83 -0.28
N VAL A 236 5.61 20.54 -1.26
CA VAL A 236 5.95 19.57 -2.30
C VAL A 236 7.07 20.25 -3.08
N ALA A 237 8.28 19.69 -3.11
CA ALA A 237 9.30 20.21 -4.01
C ALA A 237 8.85 19.94 -5.45
N THR A 238 8.03 20.82 -6.01
CA THR A 238 7.90 20.98 -7.46
C THR A 238 9.24 21.47 -7.96
N ARG A 239 10.11 20.55 -8.37
CA ARG A 239 11.15 20.89 -9.34
C ARG A 239 10.56 20.67 -10.73
N LEU A 240 10.48 21.78 -11.46
CA LEU A 240 10.53 21.88 -12.92
C LEU A 240 11.56 20.91 -13.50
#